data_AF-A0A3B9WX33-F1
#
_entry.id   AF-A0A3B9WX33-F1
#
_cell.length_a   1.000
_cell.length_b   1.000
_cell.length_c   1.000
_cell.angle_alpha   90.00
_cell.angle_beta   90.00
_cell.angle_gamma   90.00
#
_symmetry.space_group_name_H-M   'P 1'
#
loop_
_entity.id
_entity.type
_entity.pdbx_description
1 polymer ?
#
loop_
_entity_poly.entity_id
_entity_poly.type
_entity_poly.pdbx_seq_one_letter_code
_entity_poly.pdbx_strand_id
1 'polypeptide(L)'
;MNTDADQENLNSEEIDIQIVADSPEESGTPVSPDDELENYTKSVSKRINKLNAKNKETEQRAAHLEQIAMQKEQELQQYRALTTQQSNTVLVKEAEAVKAKTAQIDEVYRQAVRSGDADLMSKATDLKNEIAIQNERLRVAQARQPQQQAQQQDQGQYQAYQEQAQARQPQQQQEVAPTTEALSWHEKNSWYGDKDNEENLQATQFAYFTHFNLLNEGFDADSDEYYQALDNRVKKVYPSLVGSSAETNGSKPAVQRVSSSAAPSGRQQTRKNSGVTFSNSEVERLAGLKPANMTMDTWLKHVAKEKQKISAKENR
;
A
#
# COMPACT_ATOMS: atom_id res chain seq x y z
N MET A 1 43.87 -21.82 -27.04
CA MET A 1 42.62 -21.03 -27.09
C MET A 1 42.21 -20.80 -25.65
N ASN A 2 42.58 -19.63 -25.13
CA ASN A 2 42.10 -19.15 -23.84
C ASN A 2 40.70 -18.58 -24.04
N THR A 3 39.79 -18.89 -23.13
CA THR A 3 38.80 -17.93 -22.62
C THR A 3 38.32 -18.46 -21.29
N ASP A 4 38.97 -17.93 -20.24
CA ASP A 4 38.64 -18.08 -18.84
C ASP A 4 37.20 -17.65 -18.57
N ALA A 5 36.52 -18.49 -17.80
CA ALA A 5 35.24 -18.20 -17.18
C ALA A 5 35.53 -17.58 -15.80
N ASP A 6 35.71 -16.26 -15.76
CA ASP A 6 35.75 -15.52 -14.50
C ASP A 6 34.34 -15.06 -14.12
N GLN A 7 33.65 -15.93 -13.36
CA GLN A 7 32.60 -15.52 -12.44
C GLN A 7 33.27 -14.91 -11.19
N GLU A 8 33.65 -13.63 -11.24
CA GLU A 8 34.01 -12.90 -10.01
C GLU A 8 32.81 -12.19 -9.40
N ASN A 9 32.23 -12.90 -8.42
CA ASN A 9 31.89 -12.42 -7.09
C ASN A 9 31.40 -10.97 -6.95
N LEU A 10 30.07 -10.84 -6.93
CA LEU A 10 29.30 -9.65 -6.56
C LEU A 10 29.54 -9.28 -5.09
N ASN A 11 30.53 -8.44 -4.83
CA ASN A 11 30.66 -7.74 -3.57
C ASN A 11 29.99 -6.36 -3.71
N SER A 12 28.72 -6.29 -3.33
CA SER A 12 27.91 -5.07 -3.32
C SER A 12 28.38 -4.15 -2.20
N GLU A 13 29.32 -3.25 -2.50
CA GLU A 13 29.53 -2.05 -1.69
C GLU A 13 28.48 -1.01 -2.10
N GLU A 14 27.57 -0.73 -1.17
CA GLU A 14 26.51 0.26 -1.28
C GLU A 14 27.12 1.67 -1.30
N ILE A 15 27.10 2.31 -2.46
CA ILE A 15 27.55 3.69 -2.65
C ILE A 15 26.33 4.60 -2.47
N ASP A 16 26.39 5.44 -1.44
CA ASP A 16 25.38 6.47 -1.13
C ASP A 16 25.61 7.71 -2.00
N ILE A 17 24.53 8.24 -2.61
CA ILE A 17 24.56 9.31 -3.62
C ILE A 17 23.79 10.52 -3.10
N GLN A 18 24.48 11.64 -2.88
CA GLN A 18 23.88 12.89 -2.39
C GLN A 18 23.89 13.97 -3.49
N ILE A 19 22.72 14.55 -3.79
CA ILE A 19 22.50 15.56 -4.84
C ILE A 19 22.36 16.93 -4.17
N VAL A 20 23.23 17.88 -4.53
CA VAL A 20 23.23 19.26 -3.99
C VAL A 20 22.70 20.22 -5.06
N ALA A 21 21.78 21.10 -4.66
CA ALA A 21 21.17 22.12 -5.52
C ALA A 21 22.05 23.38 -5.63
N ASP A 22 22.17 23.90 -6.84
CA ASP A 22 22.98 25.09 -7.17
C ASP A 22 22.13 26.37 -7.01
N SER A 23 22.67 27.38 -6.32
CA SER A 23 22.01 28.66 -6.04
C SER A 23 22.66 29.74 -6.91
N PRO A 24 21.90 30.51 -7.72
CA PRO A 24 22.50 31.49 -8.60
C PRO A 24 22.96 32.73 -7.80
N GLU A 25 24.25 33.04 -7.88
CA GLU A 25 24.81 34.35 -7.53
C GLU A 25 24.26 35.42 -8.49
N GLU A 26 23.70 36.50 -7.95
CA GLU A 26 23.21 37.64 -8.73
C GLU A 26 24.19 38.82 -8.63
N SER A 27 24.56 39.34 -9.79
CA SER A 27 25.60 40.34 -10.02
C SER A 27 25.07 41.76 -9.82
N GLY A 28 25.85 42.62 -9.15
CA GLY A 28 25.46 43.98 -8.76
C GLY A 28 25.36 45.00 -9.91
N THR A 29 24.29 45.79 -9.86
CA THR A 29 24.20 47.16 -10.42
C THR A 29 23.48 48.05 -9.40
N PRO A 30 23.87 49.32 -9.21
CA PRO A 30 23.24 50.19 -8.22
C PRO A 30 21.94 50.77 -8.82
N VAL A 31 20.80 50.21 -8.45
CA VAL A 31 19.47 50.74 -8.76
C VAL A 31 19.00 51.65 -7.62
N SER A 32 18.29 52.73 -7.97
CA SER A 32 17.66 53.61 -6.97
C SER A 32 16.56 52.86 -6.20
N PRO A 33 16.31 53.20 -4.92
CA PRO A 33 15.37 52.48 -4.06
C PRO A 33 13.93 52.42 -4.60
N ASP A 34 13.50 53.37 -5.43
CA ASP A 34 12.18 53.36 -6.08
C ASP A 34 12.07 52.33 -7.23
N ASP A 35 13.15 52.07 -7.98
CA ASP A 35 13.17 51.07 -9.05
C ASP A 35 13.15 49.64 -8.50
N GLU A 36 13.72 49.42 -7.31
CA GLU A 36 13.70 48.13 -6.61
C GLU A 36 12.28 47.74 -6.17
N LEU A 37 11.49 48.70 -5.68
CA LEU A 37 10.09 48.51 -5.28
C LEU A 37 9.19 48.17 -6.48
N GLU A 38 9.37 48.87 -7.60
CA GLU A 38 8.64 48.56 -8.84
C GLU A 38 9.00 47.18 -9.40
N ASN A 39 10.28 46.83 -9.40
CA ASN A 39 10.72 45.51 -9.89
C ASN A 39 10.25 44.38 -8.97
N TYR A 40 10.24 44.60 -7.65
CA TYR A 40 9.71 43.65 -6.68
C TYR A 40 8.20 43.43 -6.86
N THR A 41 7.39 44.49 -6.95
CA THR A 41 5.94 44.39 -7.14
C THR A 41 5.56 43.73 -8.47
N LYS A 42 6.31 44.01 -9.56
CA LYS A 42 6.16 43.32 -10.85
C LYS A 42 6.52 41.83 -10.74
N SER A 43 7.58 41.47 -10.00
CA SER A 43 8.00 40.08 -9.78
C SER A 43 6.98 39.28 -8.96
N VAL A 44 6.41 39.89 -7.90
CA VAL A 44 5.37 39.30 -7.05
C VAL A 44 4.08 39.11 -7.85
N SER A 45 3.66 40.11 -8.62
CA SER A 45 2.46 40.00 -9.47
C SER A 45 2.58 38.87 -10.50
N LYS A 46 3.75 38.73 -11.15
CA LYS A 46 4.02 37.59 -12.05
C LYS A 46 3.97 36.26 -11.32
N ARG A 47 4.52 36.17 -10.10
CA ARG A 47 4.50 34.96 -9.28
C ARG A 47 3.09 34.59 -8.85
N ILE A 48 2.28 35.56 -8.42
CA ILE A 48 0.87 35.38 -8.06
C ILE A 48 0.06 34.92 -9.27
N ASN A 49 0.24 35.55 -10.44
CA ASN A 49 -0.43 35.13 -11.67
C ASN A 49 -0.03 33.71 -12.08
N LYS A 50 1.25 33.35 -11.94
CA LYS A 50 1.74 31.98 -12.18
C LYS A 50 1.16 30.98 -11.17
N LEU A 51 1.06 31.35 -9.89
CA LEU A 51 0.42 30.54 -8.85
C LEU A 51 -1.07 30.34 -9.13
N ASN A 52 -1.80 31.39 -9.48
CA ASN A 52 -3.21 31.32 -9.82
C ASN A 52 -3.46 30.47 -11.08
N ALA A 53 -2.60 30.61 -12.10
CA ALA A 53 -2.66 29.76 -13.28
C ALA A 53 -2.41 28.28 -12.93
N LYS A 54 -1.40 28.00 -12.11
CA LYS A 54 -1.12 26.64 -11.62
C LYS A 54 -2.29 26.08 -10.79
N ASN A 55 -2.87 26.87 -9.89
CA ASN A 55 -4.01 26.46 -9.07
C ASN A 55 -5.22 26.13 -9.94
N LYS A 56 -5.51 26.95 -10.94
CA LYS A 56 -6.61 26.70 -11.89
C LYS A 56 -6.37 25.43 -12.71
N GLU A 57 -5.15 25.20 -13.16
CA GLU A 57 -4.79 23.97 -13.89
C GLU A 57 -4.93 22.73 -12.98
N THR A 58 -4.47 22.82 -11.72
CA THR A 58 -4.62 21.72 -10.75
C THR A 58 -6.08 21.44 -10.41
N GLU A 59 -6.91 22.47 -10.28
CA GLU A 59 -8.35 22.34 -10.03
C GLU A 59 -9.06 21.69 -11.22
N GLN A 60 -8.74 22.12 -12.45
CA GLN A 60 -9.27 21.50 -13.67
C GLN A 60 -8.86 20.03 -13.79
N ARG A 61 -7.60 19.72 -13.47
CA ARG A 61 -7.10 18.35 -13.47
C ARG A 61 -7.79 17.50 -12.41
N ALA A 62 -8.00 18.04 -11.21
CA ALA A 62 -8.71 17.37 -10.14
C ALA A 62 -10.17 17.08 -10.53
N ALA A 63 -10.89 18.08 -11.05
CA ALA A 63 -12.27 17.91 -11.52
C ALA A 63 -12.39 16.86 -12.64
N HIS A 64 -11.42 16.83 -13.57
CA HIS A 64 -11.37 15.82 -14.63
C HIS A 64 -11.12 14.41 -14.08
N LEU A 65 -10.22 14.26 -13.11
CA LEU A 65 -9.97 12.98 -12.45
C LEU A 65 -11.19 12.50 -11.66
N GLU A 66 -11.88 13.40 -10.96
CA GLU A 66 -13.12 13.10 -10.24
C GLU A 66 -14.21 12.62 -11.21
N GLN A 67 -14.36 13.28 -12.37
CA GLN A 67 -15.30 12.85 -13.40
C GLN A 67 -14.97 11.45 -13.94
N ILE A 68 -13.69 11.14 -14.18
CA ILE A 68 -13.26 9.81 -14.60
C ILE A 68 -13.53 8.78 -13.49
N ALA A 69 -13.22 9.10 -12.24
CA ALA A 69 -13.46 8.22 -11.11
C ALA A 69 -14.95 7.88 -10.98
N MET A 70 -15.83 8.89 -11.07
CA MET A 70 -17.28 8.71 -11.07
C MET A 70 -17.75 7.84 -12.25
N GLN A 71 -17.21 8.07 -13.46
CA GLN A 71 -17.54 7.25 -14.63
C GLN A 71 -17.10 5.79 -14.43
N LYS A 72 -15.90 5.58 -13.86
CA LYS A 72 -15.37 4.25 -13.57
C LYS A 72 -16.15 3.54 -12.48
N GLU A 73 -16.58 4.25 -11.45
CA GLU A 73 -17.46 3.70 -10.42
C GLU A 73 -18.80 3.24 -11.00
N GLN A 74 -19.41 4.07 -11.85
CA GLN A 74 -20.65 3.70 -12.55
C GLN A 74 -20.46 2.50 -13.49
N GLU A 75 -19.34 2.42 -14.20
CA GLU A 75 -18.98 1.28 -15.04
C GLU A 75 -18.85 0.01 -14.19
N LEU A 76 -18.13 0.08 -13.06
CA LEU A 76 -17.97 -1.05 -12.14
C LEU A 76 -19.31 -1.51 -11.53
N GLN A 77 -20.18 -0.58 -11.15
CA GLN A 77 -21.51 -0.91 -10.66
C GLN A 77 -22.34 -1.65 -11.72
N GLN A 78 -22.27 -1.21 -12.98
CA GLN A 78 -22.93 -1.89 -14.10
C GLN A 78 -22.37 -3.29 -14.34
N TYR A 79 -21.04 -3.46 -14.30
CA TYR A 79 -20.42 -4.78 -14.43
C TYR A 79 -20.81 -5.74 -13.31
N ARG A 80 -20.88 -5.26 -12.06
CA ARG A 80 -21.33 -6.05 -10.91
C ARG A 80 -22.78 -6.51 -11.08
N ALA A 81 -23.67 -5.61 -11.51
CA ALA A 81 -25.06 -5.93 -11.79
C ALA A 81 -25.20 -6.96 -12.93
N LEU A 82 -24.45 -6.78 -14.03
CA LEU A 82 -24.47 -7.70 -15.16
C LEU A 82 -23.96 -9.09 -14.76
N THR A 83 -22.86 -9.16 -14.01
CA THR A 83 -22.28 -10.43 -13.55
C THR A 83 -23.27 -11.20 -12.67
N THR A 84 -23.94 -10.48 -11.77
CA THR A 84 -25.00 -11.03 -10.91
C THR A 84 -26.19 -11.55 -11.72
N GLN A 85 -26.62 -10.81 -12.75
CA GLN A 85 -27.73 -11.24 -13.59
C GLN A 85 -27.35 -12.49 -14.40
N GLN A 86 -26.13 -12.55 -14.92
CA GLN A 86 -25.62 -13.70 -15.66
C GLN A 86 -25.51 -14.94 -14.77
N SER A 87 -24.95 -14.81 -13.56
CA SER A 87 -24.85 -15.93 -12.61
C SER A 87 -26.23 -16.50 -12.27
N ASN A 88 -27.22 -15.62 -12.02
CA ASN A 88 -28.59 -16.03 -11.75
C ASN A 88 -29.23 -16.73 -12.97
N THR A 89 -28.99 -16.21 -14.18
CA THR A 89 -29.54 -16.81 -15.41
C THR A 89 -28.99 -18.21 -15.67
N VAL A 90 -27.69 -18.42 -15.47
CA VAL A 90 -27.05 -19.73 -15.61
C VAL A 90 -27.67 -20.71 -14.62
N LEU A 91 -27.85 -20.27 -13.38
CA LEU A 91 -28.37 -21.11 -12.32
C LEU A 91 -29.85 -21.48 -12.56
N VAL A 92 -30.68 -20.56 -13.04
CA VAL A 92 -32.07 -20.86 -13.43
C VAL A 92 -32.12 -21.88 -14.57
N LYS A 93 -31.28 -21.73 -15.60
CA LYS A 93 -31.21 -22.70 -16.70
C LYS A 93 -30.76 -24.07 -16.23
N GLU A 94 -29.82 -24.14 -15.29
CA GLU A 94 -29.40 -25.39 -14.68
C GLU A 94 -30.55 -26.03 -13.90
N ALA A 95 -31.33 -25.24 -13.15
CA ALA A 95 -32.54 -25.72 -12.45
C ALA A 95 -33.56 -26.32 -13.41
N GLU A 96 -33.84 -25.65 -14.53
CA GLU A 96 -34.74 -26.14 -15.56
C GLU A 96 -34.24 -27.44 -16.19
N ALA A 97 -32.94 -27.53 -16.47
CA ALA A 97 -32.33 -28.72 -17.04
C ALA A 97 -32.41 -29.92 -16.08
N VAL A 98 -32.13 -29.71 -14.78
CA VAL A 98 -32.24 -30.77 -13.76
C VAL A 98 -33.70 -31.21 -13.60
N LYS A 99 -34.66 -30.27 -13.62
CA LYS A 99 -36.10 -30.58 -13.57
C LYS A 99 -36.53 -31.41 -14.78
N ALA A 100 -36.07 -31.07 -15.99
CA ALA A 100 -36.36 -31.84 -17.19
C ALA A 100 -35.80 -33.26 -17.11
N LYS A 101 -34.54 -33.42 -16.66
CA LYS A 101 -33.93 -34.74 -16.42
C LYS A 101 -34.68 -35.56 -15.37
N THR A 102 -35.12 -34.92 -14.30
CA THR A 102 -35.93 -35.56 -13.24
C THR A 102 -37.21 -36.15 -13.83
N ALA A 103 -37.95 -35.36 -14.62
CA ALA A 103 -39.18 -35.83 -15.25
C ALA A 103 -38.94 -37.01 -16.23
N GLN A 104 -37.83 -36.99 -16.97
CA GLN A 104 -37.44 -38.09 -17.84
C GLN A 104 -37.14 -39.37 -17.05
N ILE A 105 -36.35 -39.27 -15.97
CA ILE A 105 -36.01 -40.42 -15.12
C ILE A 105 -37.27 -40.98 -14.44
N ASP A 106 -38.18 -40.12 -13.98
CA ASP A 106 -39.43 -40.57 -13.37
C ASP A 106 -40.35 -41.27 -14.38
N GLU A 107 -40.33 -40.89 -15.67
CA GLU A 107 -41.04 -41.63 -16.73
C GLU A 107 -40.39 -42.99 -16.98
N VAL A 108 -39.06 -43.05 -17.08
CA VAL A 108 -38.30 -44.29 -17.26
C VAL A 108 -38.55 -45.25 -16.09
N TYR A 109 -38.57 -44.74 -14.86
CA TYR A 109 -38.91 -45.51 -13.67
C TYR A 109 -40.35 -46.04 -13.73
N ARG A 110 -41.33 -45.20 -14.08
CA ARG A 110 -42.73 -45.62 -14.24
C ARG A 110 -42.89 -46.68 -15.33
N GLN A 111 -42.15 -46.56 -16.44
CA GLN A 111 -42.13 -47.57 -17.49
C GLN A 111 -41.52 -48.89 -17.00
N ALA A 112 -40.39 -48.84 -16.29
CA ALA A 112 -39.75 -50.02 -15.71
C ALA A 112 -40.70 -50.78 -14.77
N VAL A 113 -41.41 -50.06 -13.90
CA VAL A 113 -42.42 -50.61 -12.99
C VAL A 113 -43.55 -51.31 -13.74
N ARG A 114 -44.04 -50.71 -14.84
CA ARG A 114 -45.10 -51.31 -15.66
C ARG A 114 -44.63 -52.54 -16.43
N SER A 115 -43.37 -52.56 -16.90
CA SER A 115 -42.82 -53.69 -17.63
C SER A 115 -42.27 -54.80 -16.72
N GLY A 116 -42.14 -54.55 -15.41
CA GLY A 116 -41.56 -55.51 -14.46
C GLY A 116 -40.06 -55.73 -14.65
N ASP A 117 -39.35 -54.79 -15.28
CA ASP A 117 -37.92 -54.91 -15.59
C ASP A 117 -37.07 -54.44 -14.39
N ALA A 118 -36.54 -55.39 -13.64
CA ALA A 118 -35.75 -55.13 -12.43
C ALA A 118 -34.44 -54.37 -12.71
N ASP A 119 -33.78 -54.65 -13.84
CA ASP A 119 -32.52 -53.98 -14.21
C ASP A 119 -32.77 -52.51 -14.54
N LEU A 120 -33.88 -52.23 -15.22
CA LEU A 120 -34.29 -50.87 -15.57
C LEU A 120 -34.73 -50.08 -14.33
N MET A 121 -35.43 -50.72 -13.38
CA MET A 121 -35.77 -50.11 -12.09
C MET A 121 -34.54 -49.74 -11.27
N SER A 122 -33.52 -50.62 -11.20
CA SER A 122 -32.27 -50.32 -10.47
C SER A 122 -31.57 -49.12 -11.09
N LYS A 123 -31.37 -49.12 -12.41
CA LYS A 123 -30.69 -48.01 -13.12
C LYS A 123 -31.44 -46.68 -12.97
N ALA A 124 -32.77 -46.70 -13.06
CA ALA A 124 -33.57 -45.50 -12.86
C ALA A 124 -33.48 -44.98 -11.41
N THR A 125 -33.36 -45.88 -10.43
CA THR A 125 -33.13 -45.52 -9.01
C THR A 125 -31.76 -44.89 -8.80
N ASP A 126 -30.71 -45.44 -9.43
CA ASP A 126 -29.36 -44.86 -9.39
C ASP A 126 -29.33 -43.46 -10.00
N LEU A 127 -29.93 -43.29 -11.18
CA LEU A 127 -30.06 -41.98 -11.84
C LEU A 127 -30.85 -40.98 -11.00
N LYS A 128 -31.89 -41.43 -10.28
CA LYS A 128 -32.66 -40.59 -9.37
C LYS A 128 -31.81 -40.11 -8.19
N ASN A 129 -30.95 -40.96 -7.64
CA ASN A 129 -30.02 -40.60 -6.58
C ASN A 129 -28.97 -39.58 -7.08
N GLU A 130 -28.44 -39.76 -8.28
CA GLU A 130 -27.51 -38.80 -8.90
C GLU A 130 -28.16 -37.43 -9.10
N ILE A 131 -29.39 -37.38 -9.61
CA ILE A 131 -30.16 -36.15 -9.76
C ILE A 131 -30.49 -35.50 -8.42
N ALA A 132 -30.76 -36.29 -7.37
CA ALA A 132 -30.99 -35.76 -6.02
C ALA A 132 -29.75 -35.02 -5.50
N ILE A 133 -28.55 -35.56 -5.72
CA ILE A 133 -27.29 -34.89 -5.37
C ILE A 133 -27.11 -33.59 -6.18
N GLN A 134 -27.43 -33.60 -7.47
CA GLN A 134 -27.38 -32.40 -8.31
C GLN A 134 -28.35 -31.31 -7.83
N ASN A 135 -29.58 -31.68 -7.46
CA ASN A 135 -30.56 -30.76 -6.89
C ASN A 135 -30.08 -30.14 -5.57
N GLU A 136 -29.47 -30.92 -4.67
CA GLU A 136 -28.95 -30.38 -3.42
C GLU A 136 -27.78 -29.43 -3.65
N ARG A 137 -26.87 -29.75 -4.59
CA ARG A 137 -25.79 -28.85 -4.99
C ARG A 137 -26.33 -27.52 -5.53
N LEU A 138 -27.35 -27.58 -6.39
CA LEU A 138 -27.99 -26.40 -6.94
C LEU A 138 -28.70 -25.58 -5.85
N ARG A 139 -29.37 -26.22 -4.90
CA ARG A 139 -30.01 -25.58 -3.75
C ARG A 139 -29.00 -24.83 -2.88
N VAL A 140 -27.85 -25.48 -2.60
CA VAL A 140 -26.75 -24.84 -1.86
C VAL A 140 -26.15 -23.69 -2.66
N ALA A 141 -25.99 -23.82 -3.98
CA ALA A 141 -25.52 -22.75 -4.85
C ALA A 141 -26.48 -21.54 -4.86
N GLN A 142 -27.80 -21.78 -4.89
CA GLN A 142 -28.84 -20.74 -4.76
C GLN A 142 -28.76 -20.03 -3.42
N ALA A 143 -28.64 -20.78 -2.32
CA ALA A 143 -28.58 -20.23 -0.98
C ALA A 143 -27.32 -19.35 -0.76
N ARG A 144 -26.23 -19.61 -1.47
CA ARG A 144 -24.97 -18.85 -1.38
C ARG A 144 -24.96 -17.55 -2.19
N GLN A 145 -25.83 -17.38 -3.20
CA GLN A 145 -25.91 -16.16 -4.01
C GLN A 145 -26.11 -14.88 -3.17
N PRO A 146 -27.13 -14.77 -2.29
CA PRO A 146 -27.34 -13.56 -1.49
C PRO A 146 -26.17 -13.28 -0.52
N GLN A 147 -25.48 -14.32 -0.04
CA GLN A 147 -24.33 -14.18 0.85
C GLN A 147 -23.11 -13.58 0.13
N GLN A 148 -22.88 -13.98 -1.12
CA GLN A 148 -21.80 -13.42 -1.95
C GLN A 148 -22.07 -11.98 -2.37
N GLN A 149 -23.34 -11.62 -2.62
CA GLN A 149 -23.72 -10.23 -2.91
C GLN A 149 -23.45 -9.29 -1.72
N ALA A 150 -23.81 -9.72 -0.50
CA ALA A 150 -23.55 -8.95 0.71
C ALA A 150 -22.05 -8.75 0.97
N GLN A 151 -21.24 -9.78 0.73
CA GLN A 151 -19.80 -9.75 0.97
C GLN A 151 -19.02 -8.88 -0.05
N GLN A 152 -19.51 -8.76 -1.29
CA GLN A 152 -18.92 -7.88 -2.30
C GLN A 152 -19.26 -6.40 -2.11
N GLN A 153 -20.34 -6.10 -1.38
CA GLN A 153 -20.70 -4.73 -1.02
C GLN A 153 -19.79 -4.20 0.11
N ASP A 154 -19.40 -5.07 1.04
CA ASP A 154 -18.52 -4.74 2.16
C ASP A 154 -17.06 -4.52 1.74
N GLN A 155 -16.58 -5.26 0.72
CA GLN A 155 -15.21 -5.10 0.21
C GLN A 155 -14.97 -3.76 -0.53
N GLY A 156 -16.02 -3.01 -0.87
CA GLY A 156 -15.90 -1.64 -1.38
C GLY A 156 -15.57 -0.60 -0.31
N GLN A 157 -15.76 -0.91 0.97
CA GLN A 157 -15.50 0.03 2.07
C GLN A 157 -14.02 0.06 2.47
N TYR A 158 -13.25 -0.99 2.15
CA TYR A 158 -11.81 -1.06 2.45
C TYR A 158 -10.94 -0.19 1.53
N GLN A 159 -11.43 0.20 0.35
CA GLN A 159 -10.73 1.16 -0.51
C GLN A 159 -11.05 2.62 -0.18
N ALA A 160 -12.15 2.88 0.53
CA ALA A 160 -12.53 4.24 0.93
C ALA A 160 -11.62 4.82 2.06
N TYR A 161 -10.90 3.98 2.80
CA TYR A 161 -10.00 4.45 3.86
C TYR A 161 -8.63 4.95 3.39
N GLN A 162 -8.23 4.70 2.12
CA GLN A 162 -6.99 5.26 1.57
C GLN A 162 -7.18 6.52 0.71
N GLU A 163 -8.39 6.79 0.18
CA GLU A 163 -8.65 8.00 -0.62
C GLU A 163 -9.42 9.10 0.12
N GLN A 164 -9.99 8.83 1.30
CA GLN A 164 -10.65 9.87 2.12
C GLN A 164 -9.69 10.69 2.99
N ALA A 165 -8.42 10.86 2.58
CA ALA A 165 -7.49 11.79 3.22
C ALA A 165 -7.31 13.12 2.45
N GLN A 166 -7.83 13.25 1.21
CA GLN A 166 -7.54 14.45 0.40
C GLN A 166 -8.71 15.11 -0.35
N ALA A 167 -9.93 14.58 -0.31
CA ALA A 167 -11.07 15.21 -1.00
C ALA A 167 -12.39 15.10 -0.24
N ARG A 168 -12.47 15.73 0.94
CA ARG A 168 -13.77 16.20 1.45
C ARG A 168 -13.73 17.72 1.42
N GLN A 169 -14.73 18.32 0.78
CA GLN A 169 -15.08 19.73 0.98
C GLN A 169 -15.08 20.05 2.48
N PRO A 170 -14.69 21.26 2.90
CA PRO A 170 -14.74 21.66 4.29
C PRO A 170 -16.20 21.79 4.73
N GLN A 171 -16.82 20.67 5.07
CA GLN A 171 -17.83 20.67 6.10
C GLN A 171 -17.08 21.09 7.36
N GLN A 172 -17.53 22.16 8.02
CA GLN A 172 -17.05 22.56 9.33
C GLN A 172 -17.27 21.40 10.30
N GLN A 173 -16.33 20.46 10.34
CA GLN A 173 -16.09 19.63 11.49
C GLN A 173 -15.69 20.64 12.56
N GLN A 174 -16.47 20.70 13.64
CA GLN A 174 -15.96 21.26 14.88
C GLN A 174 -14.61 20.59 15.11
N GLU A 175 -13.54 21.38 15.12
CA GLU A 175 -12.23 20.91 15.52
C GLU A 175 -12.40 20.41 16.96
N VAL A 176 -12.59 19.11 17.10
CA VAL A 176 -12.55 18.45 18.39
C VAL A 176 -11.10 18.59 18.81
N ALA A 177 -10.85 19.46 19.79
CA ALA A 177 -9.51 19.64 20.31
C ALA A 177 -8.97 18.27 20.74
N PRO A 178 -7.70 17.96 20.44
CA PRO A 178 -7.10 16.71 20.86
C PRO A 178 -7.18 16.60 22.38
N THR A 179 -7.47 15.40 22.86
CA THR A 179 -7.47 15.11 24.29
C THR A 179 -6.07 15.30 24.88
N THR A 180 -6.02 15.57 26.18
CA THR A 180 -4.76 15.73 26.92
C THR A 180 -3.87 14.49 26.81
N GLU A 181 -4.51 13.32 26.80
CA GLU A 181 -3.93 12.00 26.69
C GLU A 181 -3.31 11.82 25.30
N ALA A 182 -4.04 12.16 24.23
CA ALA A 182 -3.53 12.13 22.85
C ALA A 182 -2.30 13.04 22.66
N LEU A 183 -2.34 14.26 23.22
CA LEU A 183 -1.22 15.19 23.16
C LEU A 183 0.01 14.62 23.88
N SER A 184 -0.18 14.11 25.10
CA SER A 184 0.91 13.52 25.89
C SER A 184 1.53 12.29 25.24
N TRP A 185 0.71 11.48 24.55
CA TRP A 185 1.19 10.30 23.84
C TRP A 185 1.98 10.69 22.59
N HIS A 186 1.51 11.69 21.84
CA HIS A 186 2.19 12.21 20.65
C HIS A 186 3.54 12.83 21.01
N GLU A 187 3.63 13.59 22.12
CA GLU A 187 4.91 14.13 22.62
C GLU A 187 5.95 13.04 22.90
N LYS A 188 5.52 11.88 23.42
CA LYS A 188 6.38 10.73 23.69
C LYS A 188 6.74 9.92 22.44
N ASN A 189 5.97 10.05 21.36
CA ASN A 189 6.08 9.26 20.14
C ASN A 189 6.31 10.17 18.93
N SER A 190 7.43 10.88 18.90
CA SER A 190 7.75 11.83 17.82
C SER A 190 7.89 11.20 16.43
N TRP A 191 8.00 9.86 16.34
CA TRP A 191 7.97 9.11 15.08
C TRP A 191 6.56 9.09 14.46
N TYR A 192 5.51 9.31 15.24
CA TYR A 192 4.13 9.23 14.76
C TYR A 192 3.79 10.49 13.95
N GLY A 193 3.39 10.31 12.69
CA GLY A 193 3.07 11.41 11.79
C GLY A 193 4.29 12.06 11.12
N ASP A 194 5.50 11.60 11.43
CA ASP A 194 6.72 12.01 10.74
C ASP A 194 6.78 11.34 9.34
N LYS A 195 6.91 12.18 8.32
CA LYS A 195 6.95 11.78 6.90
C LYS A 195 8.36 11.83 6.31
N ASP A 196 9.32 12.35 7.06
CA ASP A 196 10.69 12.55 6.58
C ASP A 196 11.49 11.23 6.62
N ASN A 197 11.05 10.26 7.43
CA ASN A 197 11.61 8.92 7.51
C ASN A 197 10.58 7.84 7.08
N GLU A 198 10.98 6.97 6.15
CA GLU A 198 10.14 5.88 5.64
C GLU A 198 9.73 4.89 6.75
N GLU A 199 10.61 4.59 7.70
CA GLU A 199 10.30 3.70 8.83
C GLU A 199 9.23 4.31 9.74
N ASN A 200 9.32 5.62 10.01
CA ASN A 200 8.34 6.37 10.80
C ASN A 200 6.98 6.42 10.09
N LEU A 201 6.99 6.60 8.76
CA LEU A 201 5.79 6.57 7.94
C LEU A 201 5.10 5.20 7.97
N GLN A 202 5.86 4.11 7.83
CA GLN A 202 5.32 2.75 7.89
C GLN A 202 4.76 2.44 9.29
N ALA A 203 5.48 2.84 10.34
CA ALA A 203 5.03 2.66 11.71
C ALA A 203 3.78 3.49 12.04
N THR A 204 3.66 4.70 11.52
CA THR A 204 2.47 5.53 11.64
C THR A 204 1.26 4.84 11.02
N GLN A 205 1.43 4.25 9.84
CA GLN A 205 0.38 3.47 9.18
C GLN A 205 0.00 2.21 9.98
N PHE A 206 1.00 1.50 10.53
CA PHE A 206 0.75 0.34 11.37
C PHE A 206 0.05 0.70 12.68
N ALA A 207 0.41 1.82 13.30
CA ALA A 207 -0.25 2.35 14.49
C ALA A 207 -1.70 2.71 14.19
N TYR A 208 -1.99 3.32 13.04
CA TYR A 208 -3.35 3.59 12.59
C TYR A 208 -4.16 2.29 12.38
N PHE A 209 -3.58 1.27 11.76
CA PHE A 209 -4.23 -0.05 11.67
C PHE A 209 -4.49 -0.66 13.07
N THR A 210 -3.53 -0.52 13.97
CA THR A 210 -3.63 -1.04 15.34
C THR A 210 -4.72 -0.33 16.14
N HIS A 211 -4.92 0.97 15.94
CA HIS A 211 -6.00 1.75 16.55
C HIS A 211 -7.37 1.09 16.29
N PHE A 212 -7.69 0.76 15.04
CA PHE A 212 -8.99 0.11 14.74
C PHE A 212 -9.13 -1.26 15.38
N ASN A 213 -8.05 -2.04 15.43
CA ASN A 213 -8.09 -3.33 16.11
C ASN A 213 -8.39 -3.15 17.60
N LEU A 214 -7.78 -2.17 18.26
CA LEU A 214 -8.03 -1.87 19.67
C LEU A 214 -9.47 -1.39 19.90
N LEU A 215 -9.99 -0.50 19.06
CA LEU A 215 -11.39 -0.07 19.16
C LEU A 215 -12.36 -1.25 18.98
N ASN A 216 -12.10 -2.14 18.01
CA ASN A 216 -12.92 -3.32 17.78
C ASN A 216 -12.83 -4.36 18.92
N GLU A 217 -11.70 -4.40 19.62
CA GLU A 217 -11.52 -5.20 20.83
C GLU A 217 -12.20 -4.58 22.06
N GLY A 218 -12.72 -3.36 21.95
CA GLY A 218 -13.47 -2.65 22.99
C GLY A 218 -12.62 -1.72 23.86
N PHE A 219 -11.40 -1.36 23.43
CA PHE A 219 -10.61 -0.33 24.13
C PHE A 219 -11.21 1.06 23.91
N ASP A 220 -11.15 1.89 24.94
CA ASP A 220 -11.57 3.29 24.85
C ASP A 220 -10.42 4.17 24.31
N ALA A 221 -10.69 4.95 23.27
CA ALA A 221 -9.70 5.69 22.49
C ALA A 221 -8.88 6.71 23.30
N ASP A 222 -9.47 7.23 24.38
CA ASP A 222 -8.87 8.24 25.26
C ASP A 222 -8.35 7.66 26.59
N SER A 223 -8.27 6.33 26.70
CA SER A 223 -7.78 5.68 27.92
C SER A 223 -6.26 5.45 27.92
N ASP A 224 -5.65 5.51 29.10
CA ASP A 224 -4.25 5.14 29.29
C ASP A 224 -3.96 3.70 28.84
N GLU A 225 -4.91 2.78 29.05
CA GLU A 225 -4.82 1.37 28.65
C GLU A 225 -4.73 1.23 27.13
N TYR A 226 -5.51 2.02 26.39
CA TYR A 226 -5.46 2.07 24.93
C TYR A 226 -4.08 2.52 24.44
N TYR A 227 -3.53 3.62 24.97
CA TYR A 227 -2.23 4.13 24.54
C TYR A 227 -1.08 3.18 24.88
N GLN A 228 -1.15 2.50 26.03
CA GLN A 228 -0.20 1.44 26.38
C GLN A 228 -0.30 0.23 25.45
N ALA A 229 -1.52 -0.19 25.11
CA ALA A 229 -1.74 -1.33 24.20
C ALA A 229 -1.28 -1.02 22.77
N LEU A 230 -1.55 0.19 22.29
CA LEU A 230 -1.10 0.71 21.00
C LEU A 230 0.42 0.69 20.92
N ASP A 231 1.06 1.31 21.92
CA ASP A 231 2.51 1.39 22.00
C ASP A 231 3.16 0.00 22.08
N ASN A 232 2.68 -0.90 22.94
CA ASN A 232 3.19 -2.27 23.03
C ASN A 232 3.12 -3.04 21.69
N ARG A 233 2.06 -2.85 20.92
CA ARG A 233 1.89 -3.52 19.61
C ARG A 233 2.80 -2.91 18.55
N VAL A 234 2.91 -1.59 18.50
CA VAL A 234 3.84 -0.91 17.59
C VAL A 234 5.28 -1.29 17.90
N LYS A 235 5.68 -1.22 19.18
CA LYS A 235 7.02 -1.60 19.66
C LYS A 235 7.42 -3.02 19.31
N LYS A 236 6.47 -3.95 19.29
CA LYS A 236 6.73 -5.35 18.91
C LYS A 236 7.16 -5.49 17.44
N VAL A 237 6.66 -4.62 16.57
CA VAL A 237 6.96 -4.64 15.13
C VAL A 237 8.11 -3.69 14.79
N TYR A 238 8.16 -2.54 15.46
CA TYR A 238 9.13 -1.48 15.25
C TYR A 238 9.88 -1.16 16.56
N PRO A 239 10.77 -2.04 17.04
CA PRO A 239 11.48 -1.85 18.30
C PRO A 239 12.49 -0.69 18.26
N SER A 240 12.94 -0.30 17.07
CA SER A 240 13.87 0.80 16.76
C SER A 240 13.32 2.20 17.06
N LEU A 241 11.98 2.37 17.06
CA LEU A 241 11.33 3.67 17.21
C LEU A 241 11.32 4.20 18.65
N VAL A 242 11.62 3.33 19.61
CA VAL A 242 11.62 3.67 21.02
C VAL A 242 13.00 4.15 21.41
N GLY A 243 13.22 5.46 21.33
CA GLY A 243 14.33 6.09 22.04
C GLY A 243 14.20 5.79 23.54
N SER A 244 15.31 5.43 24.19
CA SER A 244 15.41 5.19 25.63
C SER A 244 14.84 6.34 26.48
N SER A 245 13.54 6.30 26.76
CA SER A 245 12.95 6.92 27.95
C SER A 245 12.34 5.80 28.78
N ALA A 246 13.18 5.30 29.68
CA ALA A 246 12.80 4.35 30.70
C ALA A 246 11.94 5.06 31.75
N GLU A 247 10.62 5.02 31.59
CA GLU A 247 9.74 4.84 32.75
C GLU A 247 9.35 3.37 32.81
N THR A 248 10.26 2.59 33.38
CA THR A 248 9.94 1.26 33.89
C THR A 248 8.98 1.41 35.07
N ASN A 249 7.69 1.54 34.82
CA ASN A 249 6.68 1.24 35.83
C ASN A 249 6.67 -0.28 36.03
N GLY A 250 7.32 -0.69 37.12
CA GLY A 250 7.51 -2.08 37.50
C GLY A 250 6.19 -2.71 37.94
N SER A 251 5.83 -3.82 37.29
CA SER A 251 5.25 -5.00 37.93
C SER A 251 5.10 -6.12 36.90
N LYS A 252 6.18 -6.89 36.72
CA LYS A 252 6.05 -8.29 36.29
C LYS A 252 6.97 -9.13 37.17
N PRO A 253 6.46 -10.20 37.83
CA PRO A 253 7.28 -11.00 38.72
C PRO A 253 8.39 -11.71 37.95
N ALA A 254 9.57 -11.77 38.57
CA ALA A 254 10.77 -12.37 38.02
C ALA A 254 10.55 -13.85 37.71
N VAL A 255 10.55 -14.21 36.43
CA VAL A 255 10.68 -15.61 36.02
C VAL A 255 12.16 -15.89 35.81
N GLN A 256 12.71 -16.59 36.79
CA GLN A 256 14.08 -17.11 36.82
C GLN A 256 14.40 -17.87 35.51
N ARG A 257 15.35 -17.36 34.74
CA ARG A 257 15.92 -18.08 33.60
C ARG A 257 17.31 -18.57 33.98
N VAL A 258 17.41 -19.89 34.06
CA VAL A 258 18.64 -20.65 34.26
C VAL A 258 19.58 -20.48 33.08
N SER A 259 20.86 -20.34 33.43
CA SER A 259 22.00 -20.06 32.57
C SER A 259 22.27 -21.12 31.51
N SER A 260 22.67 -20.67 30.32
CA SER A 260 23.60 -21.41 29.46
C SER A 260 24.53 -20.46 28.71
N SER A 261 25.79 -20.47 29.18
CA SER A 261 27.05 -20.44 28.41
C SER A 261 27.19 -19.56 27.15
N ALA A 262 27.98 -18.50 27.32
CA ALA A 262 29.21 -18.15 26.56
C ALA A 262 29.28 -18.39 25.04
N ALA A 263 29.40 -17.29 24.28
CA ALA A 263 30.33 -17.15 23.14
C ALA A 263 30.56 -15.64 22.82
N PRO A 264 31.71 -15.25 22.23
CA PRO A 264 32.34 -13.96 22.50
C PRO A 264 32.16 -12.89 21.41
N SER A 265 32.06 -11.64 21.88
CA SER A 265 32.64 -10.39 21.32
C SER A 265 33.00 -10.36 19.82
N GLY A 266 32.08 -9.81 19.01
CA GLY A 266 32.32 -9.37 17.62
C GLY A 266 32.53 -7.86 17.54
N ARG A 267 33.72 -7.44 17.14
CA ARG A 267 34.21 -6.06 17.00
C ARG A 267 33.63 -5.40 15.74
N GLN A 268 32.86 -4.32 15.88
CA GLN A 268 32.41 -3.50 14.75
C GLN A 268 33.61 -2.84 14.04
N GLN A 269 33.79 -3.15 12.76
CA GLN A 269 34.67 -2.43 11.84
C GLN A 269 33.91 -1.20 11.32
N THR A 270 34.43 -0.01 11.60
CA THR A 270 34.00 1.26 11.02
C THR A 270 34.28 1.27 9.52
N ARG A 271 33.23 1.18 8.69
CA ARG A 271 33.32 1.39 7.24
C ARG A 271 33.54 2.89 6.97
N LYS A 272 34.52 3.20 6.12
CA LYS A 272 34.89 4.54 5.68
C LYS A 272 33.96 4.89 4.51
N ASN A 273 32.98 5.78 4.69
CA ASN A 273 32.07 6.18 3.62
C ASN A 273 32.83 6.95 2.53
N SER A 274 32.95 6.35 1.34
CA SER A 274 33.53 6.94 0.12
C SER A 274 32.43 7.47 -0.81
N GLY A 275 31.52 8.29 -0.27
CA GLY A 275 30.42 8.87 -1.04
C GLY A 275 30.92 9.75 -2.18
N VAL A 276 30.38 9.55 -3.39
CA VAL A 276 30.64 10.39 -4.57
C VAL A 276 29.41 11.25 -4.80
N THR A 277 29.56 12.56 -4.76
CA THR A 277 28.47 13.51 -5.02
C THR A 277 28.43 13.87 -6.51
N PHE A 278 27.21 14.09 -7.01
CA PHE A 278 26.95 14.61 -8.36
C PHE A 278 26.19 15.93 -8.24
N SER A 279 26.53 16.92 -9.05
CA SER A 279 25.71 18.12 -9.16
C SER A 279 24.43 17.81 -9.97
N ASN A 280 23.35 18.56 -9.73
CA ASN A 280 22.10 18.37 -10.48
C ASN A 280 22.30 18.50 -12.01
N SER A 281 23.12 19.45 -12.43
CA SER A 281 23.51 19.63 -13.85
C SER A 281 24.37 18.49 -14.40
N GLU A 282 25.15 17.81 -13.55
CA GLU A 282 25.90 16.63 -13.93
C GLU A 282 24.97 15.41 -14.11
N VAL A 283 24.01 15.22 -13.20
CA VAL A 283 22.99 14.17 -13.32
C VAL A 283 22.18 14.32 -14.60
N GLU A 284 21.78 15.54 -14.96
CA GLU A 284 21.00 15.81 -16.18
C GLU A 284 21.80 15.51 -17.46
N ARG A 285 23.10 15.86 -17.51
CA ARG A 285 23.99 15.47 -18.61
C ARG A 285 24.18 13.95 -18.70
N LEU A 286 24.34 13.30 -17.55
CA LEU A 286 24.51 11.85 -17.48
C LEU A 286 23.22 11.11 -17.88
N ALA A 287 22.04 11.68 -17.62
CA ALA A 287 20.76 11.09 -18.02
C ALA A 287 20.65 10.96 -19.55
N GLY A 288 21.19 11.93 -20.30
CA GLY A 288 21.23 11.89 -21.77
C GLY A 288 22.19 10.84 -22.36
N LEU A 289 23.16 10.38 -21.58
CA LEU A 289 24.17 9.39 -21.97
C LEU A 289 23.85 7.97 -21.48
N LYS A 290 22.69 7.81 -20.81
CA LYS A 290 22.27 6.55 -20.20
C LYS A 290 21.90 5.51 -21.27
N PRO A 291 22.46 4.30 -21.21
CA PRO A 291 22.01 3.19 -22.06
C PRO A 291 20.52 2.85 -21.85
N ALA A 292 19.83 2.44 -22.91
CA ALA A 292 18.40 2.13 -22.86
C ALA A 292 18.08 0.90 -22.00
N ASN A 293 19.04 -0.01 -21.80
CA ASN A 293 18.91 -1.25 -21.04
C ASN A 293 19.28 -1.11 -19.55
N MET A 294 19.40 0.12 -19.01
CA MET A 294 19.92 0.35 -17.67
C MET A 294 19.11 1.41 -16.91
N THR A 295 18.94 1.23 -15.59
CA THR A 295 18.26 2.20 -14.72
C THR A 295 19.18 3.38 -14.41
N MET A 296 18.62 4.54 -14.03
CA MET A 296 19.43 5.73 -13.76
C MET A 296 20.41 5.52 -12.59
N ASP A 297 19.97 4.81 -11.54
CA ASP A 297 20.81 4.51 -10.38
C ASP A 297 21.99 3.60 -10.73
N THR A 298 21.75 2.58 -11.56
CA THR A 298 22.84 1.69 -12.00
C THR A 298 23.83 2.45 -12.88
N TRP A 299 23.35 3.35 -13.74
CA TRP A 299 24.20 4.24 -14.54
C TRP A 299 25.04 5.20 -13.69
N LEU A 300 24.44 5.86 -12.70
CA LEU A 300 25.16 6.74 -11.78
C LEU A 300 26.22 5.98 -10.96
N LYS A 301 25.93 4.73 -10.54
CA LYS A 301 26.92 3.87 -9.87
C LYS A 301 28.11 3.53 -10.76
N HIS A 302 27.87 3.22 -12.04
CA HIS A 302 28.95 2.99 -13.01
C HIS A 302 29.81 4.23 -13.23
N VAL A 303 29.18 5.40 -13.37
CA VAL A 303 29.89 6.67 -13.53
C VAL A 303 30.67 7.04 -12.26
N ALA A 304 30.11 6.81 -11.08
CA ALA A 304 30.78 7.06 -9.79
C ALA A 304 32.06 6.22 -9.66
N LYS A 305 31.99 4.95 -10.04
CA LYS A 305 33.15 4.03 -10.07
C LYS A 305 34.24 4.53 -11.01
N GLU A 306 33.87 5.06 -12.17
CA GLU A 306 34.83 5.60 -13.14
C GLU A 306 35.43 6.94 -12.65
N LYS A 307 34.64 7.82 -12.03
CA LYS A 307 35.15 9.06 -11.39
C LYS A 307 36.16 8.75 -10.30
N GLN A 308 35.91 7.76 -9.44
CA GLN A 308 36.86 7.31 -8.41
C GLN A 308 38.15 6.73 -9.01
N LYS A 309 38.04 5.99 -10.12
CA LYS A 309 39.20 5.41 -10.81
C LYS A 309 40.08 6.48 -11.47
N ILE A 310 39.47 7.55 -11.99
CA ILE A 310 40.20 8.70 -12.54
C ILE A 310 40.89 9.47 -11.41
N SER A 311 40.19 9.79 -10.32
CA SER A 311 40.79 10.49 -9.18
C SER A 311 41.94 9.70 -8.55
N ALA A 312 41.83 8.36 -8.48
CA ALA A 312 42.91 7.50 -7.97
C ALA A 312 44.14 7.46 -8.90
N LYS A 313 43.97 7.72 -10.20
CA LYS A 313 45.07 7.85 -11.16
C LYS A 313 45.71 9.24 -11.14
N GLU A 314 44.95 10.29 -10.88
CA GLU A 314 45.46 11.67 -10.77
C GLU A 314 46.23 11.91 -9.46
N ASN A 315 45.92 11.15 -8.40
CA ASN A 315 46.63 11.20 -7.11
C ASN A 315 47.90 10.32 -7.05
N ARG A 316 48.40 9.81 -8.18
CA ARG A 316 49.60 8.96 -8.27
C ARG A 316 50.71 9.66 -9.04
#